data_AF-A0A534PAF9-F1
#
_entry.id   AF-A0A534PAF9-F1
#
_cell.length_a   1.000
_cell.length_b   1.000
_cell.length_c   1.000
_cell.angle_alpha   90.00
_cell.angle_beta   90.00
_cell.angle_gamma   90.00
#
_symmetry.space_group_name_H-M   'P 1'
#
loop_
_entity.id
_entity.type
_entity.pdbx_description
1 polymer ?
#
loop_
_entity_poly.entity_id
_entity_poly.type
_entity_poly.pdbx_seq_one_letter_code
_entity_poly.pdbx_strand_id
1 'polypeptide(L)'
;MRALILLLAAACASGAGSYGSISFKSPANYAARPATFSVGKGRITGSDLDLWQDGNCVRGAWGRVPVDFCRDDKGDQPMQHWAGSSGEFTVTPAADVAVVSGYWNLDTGRTVSMSQDVRLGQGSQWDELRRNPALLAIAATAADLHQAIARISADTIRPFSNS
;
A
#
# COMPACT_ATOMS: atom_id res chain seq x y z
N MET A 1 24.84 -39.72 -40.73
CA MET A 1 24.77 -38.25 -40.50
C MET A 1 23.76 -38.02 -39.39
N ARG A 2 24.21 -37.47 -38.25
CA ARG A 2 23.43 -37.31 -37.01
C ARG A 2 22.41 -36.18 -37.17
N ALA A 3 21.13 -36.48 -36.93
CA ALA A 3 20.06 -35.50 -36.82
C ALA A 3 20.16 -34.77 -35.47
N LEU A 4 20.27 -33.45 -35.51
CA LEU A 4 20.21 -32.57 -34.35
C LEU A 4 18.86 -31.87 -34.37
N ILE A 5 17.89 -32.42 -33.64
CA ILE A 5 16.59 -31.79 -33.40
C ILE A 5 16.80 -30.78 -32.28
N LEU A 6 16.85 -29.50 -32.64
CA LEU A 6 16.86 -28.38 -31.71
C LEU A 6 15.47 -28.25 -31.08
N LEU A 7 15.34 -28.69 -29.82
CA LEU A 7 14.17 -28.43 -28.98
C LEU A 7 14.12 -26.93 -28.65
N LEU A 8 13.20 -26.20 -29.27
CA LEU A 8 12.85 -24.85 -28.85
C LEU A 8 12.14 -24.93 -27.51
N ALA A 9 12.86 -24.61 -26.43
CA ALA A 9 12.25 -24.30 -25.14
C ALA A 9 11.46 -23.00 -25.30
N ALA A 10 10.13 -23.11 -25.38
CA ALA A 10 9.23 -22.00 -25.13
C ALA A 10 9.37 -21.64 -23.64
N ALA A 11 10.32 -20.76 -23.33
CA ALA A 11 10.33 -20.07 -22.05
C ALA A 11 9.08 -19.18 -22.05
N CYS A 12 7.99 -19.66 -21.45
CA CYS A 12 6.88 -18.80 -21.06
C CYS A 12 7.47 -17.72 -20.16
N ALA A 13 7.64 -16.53 -20.71
CA ALA A 13 7.84 -15.33 -19.94
C ALA A 13 6.63 -15.19 -19.03
N SER A 14 6.74 -15.70 -17.80
CA SER A 14 5.85 -15.37 -16.71
C SER A 14 6.09 -13.91 -16.38
N GLY A 15 5.55 -13.03 -17.23
CA GLY A 15 5.54 -11.61 -17.01
C GLY A 15 4.97 -11.37 -15.62
N ALA A 16 5.71 -10.65 -14.79
CA ALA A 16 5.22 -10.21 -13.49
C ALA A 16 3.85 -9.54 -13.72
N GLY A 17 2.78 -10.23 -13.31
CA GLY A 17 1.42 -9.81 -13.64
C GLY A 17 1.16 -8.43 -13.05
N SER A 18 1.01 -7.44 -13.92
CA SER A 18 0.45 -6.13 -13.55
C SER A 18 -1.07 -6.26 -13.55
N TYR A 19 -1.70 -5.94 -12.43
CA TYR A 19 -3.16 -5.98 -12.27
C TYR A 19 -3.83 -4.63 -12.61
N GLY A 20 -3.04 -3.58 -12.84
CA GLY A 20 -3.50 -2.23 -13.16
C GLY A 20 -3.12 -1.20 -12.11
N SER A 21 -3.88 -0.10 -12.05
CA SER A 21 -3.65 0.99 -11.08
C SER A 21 -4.89 1.26 -10.23
N ILE A 22 -4.65 1.70 -8.99
CA ILE A 22 -5.67 2.20 -8.07
C ILE A 22 -5.38 3.66 -7.73
N SER A 23 -6.37 4.37 -7.20
CA SER A 23 -6.15 5.71 -6.68
C SER A 23 -6.90 5.92 -5.38
N PHE A 24 -6.20 6.45 -4.38
CA PHE A 24 -6.78 6.81 -3.10
C PHE A 24 -6.94 8.32 -3.00
N LYS A 25 -8.12 8.74 -2.58
CA LYS A 25 -8.42 10.14 -2.27
C LYS A 25 -8.53 10.26 -0.75
N SER A 26 -7.79 11.19 -0.17
CA SER A 26 -7.82 11.38 1.28
C SER A 26 -9.17 11.96 1.70
N PRO A 27 -9.85 11.36 2.70
CA PRO A 27 -11.03 11.95 3.30
C PRO A 27 -10.68 13.23 4.09
N ALA A 28 -9.42 13.40 4.52
CA ALA A 28 -8.96 14.57 5.25
C ALA A 28 -8.58 15.76 4.33
N ASN A 29 -8.40 15.52 3.03
CA ASN A 29 -8.05 16.56 2.06
C ASN A 29 -8.69 16.32 0.68
N TYR A 30 -9.98 16.60 0.56
CA TYR A 30 -10.72 16.43 -0.69
C TYR A 30 -10.21 17.28 -1.88
N ALA A 31 -9.42 18.32 -1.63
CA ALA A 31 -8.84 19.19 -2.65
C ALA A 31 -7.51 18.65 -3.21
N ALA A 32 -6.84 17.73 -2.50
CA ALA A 32 -5.62 17.12 -3.02
C ALA A 32 -5.90 16.21 -4.22
N ARG A 33 -4.92 16.11 -5.12
CA ARG A 33 -4.94 15.11 -6.18
C ARG A 33 -4.90 13.72 -5.55
N PRO A 34 -5.67 12.73 -6.06
CA PRO A 34 -5.57 11.36 -5.62
C PRO A 34 -4.13 10.83 -5.77
N ALA A 35 -3.68 10.04 -4.81
CA ALA A 35 -2.43 9.30 -4.94
C ALA A 35 -2.69 8.02 -5.74
N THR A 36 -1.92 7.79 -6.80
CA THR A 36 -2.10 6.67 -7.72
C THR A 36 -1.01 5.64 -7.53
N PHE A 37 -1.40 4.38 -7.43
CA PHE A 37 -0.49 3.26 -7.24
C PHE A 37 -0.69 2.20 -8.31
N SER A 38 0.40 1.59 -8.75
CA SER A 38 0.40 0.41 -9.60
C SER A 38 0.33 -0.84 -8.74
N VAL A 39 -0.55 -1.77 -9.09
CA VAL A 39 -0.77 -3.04 -8.38
C VAL A 39 -0.21 -4.18 -9.23
N GLY A 40 0.69 -4.94 -8.65
CA GLY A 40 1.19 -6.21 -9.19
C GLY A 40 0.92 -7.34 -8.20
N LYS A 41 1.32 -8.56 -8.57
CA LYS A 41 1.16 -9.73 -7.70
C LYS A 41 1.95 -9.57 -6.40
N GLY A 42 1.23 -9.49 -5.28
CA GLY A 42 1.80 -9.23 -3.97
C GLY A 42 2.67 -7.97 -3.92
N ARG A 43 2.45 -6.97 -4.78
CA ARG A 43 3.27 -5.75 -4.82
C ARG A 43 2.42 -4.53 -5.13
N ILE A 44 2.72 -3.40 -4.48
CA ILE A 44 2.13 -2.10 -4.78
C ILE A 44 3.22 -1.04 -4.84
N THR A 45 3.21 -0.20 -5.88
CA THR A 45 4.23 0.83 -6.10
C THR A 45 3.63 2.16 -6.54
N GLY A 46 4.30 3.28 -6.25
CA GLY A 46 3.88 4.63 -6.66
C GLY A 46 3.83 5.61 -5.49
N SER A 47 3.86 6.92 -5.76
CA SER A 47 3.80 7.98 -4.72
C SER A 47 4.79 7.76 -3.56
N ASP A 48 6.06 7.50 -3.91
CA ASP A 48 7.18 7.14 -3.01
C ASP A 48 7.04 5.80 -2.28
N LEU A 49 5.94 5.07 -2.50
CA LEU A 49 5.72 3.75 -1.94
C LEU A 49 6.25 2.66 -2.87
N ASP A 50 6.95 1.68 -2.30
CA ASP A 50 7.25 0.39 -2.93
C ASP A 50 7.14 -0.69 -1.86
N LEU A 51 6.08 -1.49 -1.93
CA LEU A 51 5.80 -2.58 -0.99
C LEU A 51 5.66 -3.89 -1.73
N TRP A 52 6.18 -4.96 -1.15
CA TRP A 52 5.94 -6.31 -1.60
C TRP A 52 5.62 -7.22 -0.43
N GLN A 53 4.91 -8.30 -0.73
CA GLN A 53 4.67 -9.39 0.18
C GLN A 53 5.88 -10.33 0.19
N ASP A 54 6.34 -10.68 1.38
CA ASP A 54 7.42 -11.62 1.65
C ASP A 54 6.93 -12.62 2.69
N GLY A 55 6.36 -13.74 2.23
CA GLY A 55 5.73 -14.73 3.09
C GLY A 55 4.54 -14.15 3.87
N ASN A 56 4.60 -14.23 5.21
CA ASN A 56 3.61 -13.63 6.11
C ASN A 56 3.92 -12.16 6.44
N CYS A 57 4.90 -11.55 5.78
CA CYS A 57 5.28 -10.16 6.01
C CYS A 57 4.99 -9.28 4.78
N VAL A 58 4.79 -8.00 5.02
CA VAL A 58 4.85 -6.94 4.03
C VAL A 58 6.11 -6.14 4.30
N ARG A 59 6.93 -5.99 3.26
CA ARG A 59 8.21 -5.30 3.31
C ARG A 59 8.29 -4.23 2.23
N GLY A 60 9.15 -3.24 2.47
CA GLY A 60 9.46 -2.24 1.47
C GLY A 60 9.81 -0.89 2.08
N ALA A 61 9.38 0.17 1.41
CA ALA A 61 9.63 1.52 1.87
C ALA A 61 8.55 2.51 1.41
N TRP A 62 8.43 3.59 2.18
CA TRP A 62 7.79 4.82 1.76
C TRP A 62 8.81 5.96 1.82
N GLY A 63 9.30 6.40 0.66
CA GLY A 63 10.45 7.29 0.56
C GLY A 63 11.69 6.67 1.19
N ARG A 64 12.11 7.21 2.35
CA ARG A 64 13.24 6.70 3.14
C ARG A 64 12.82 5.93 4.40
N VAL A 65 11.52 5.82 4.64
CA VAL A 65 10.95 5.12 5.80
C VAL A 65 10.85 3.64 5.45
N PRO A 66 11.58 2.73 6.13
CA PRO A 66 11.42 1.31 5.91
C PRO A 66 10.04 0.84 6.38
N VAL A 67 9.47 -0.10 5.63
CA VAL A 67 8.22 -0.78 5.95
C VAL A 67 8.51 -2.24 6.22
N ASP A 68 8.10 -2.70 7.40
CA ASP A 68 8.28 -4.06 7.88
C ASP A 68 7.17 -4.36 8.89
N PHE A 69 6.18 -5.13 8.41
CA PHE A 69 5.07 -5.65 9.19
C PHE A 69 4.88 -7.13 8.89
N CYS A 70 4.78 -7.95 9.92
CA CYS A 70 4.52 -9.38 9.79
C CYS A 70 3.19 -9.72 10.44
N ARG A 71 2.42 -10.58 9.77
CA ARG A 71 1.16 -11.10 10.29
C ARG A 71 1.45 -12.06 11.44
N ASP A 72 0.75 -11.87 12.55
CA ASP A 72 0.75 -12.79 13.69
C ASP A 72 -0.66 -13.36 13.95
N ASP A 73 -0.80 -14.11 15.03
CA ASP A 73 -2.00 -14.83 15.44
C ASP A 73 -2.86 -14.07 16.47
N LYS A 74 -2.58 -12.78 16.73
CA LYS A 74 -3.34 -11.97 17.69
C LYS A 74 -4.68 -11.45 17.15
N GLY A 75 -4.98 -11.69 15.87
CA GLY A 75 -6.21 -11.25 15.22
C GLY A 75 -7.29 -12.33 15.16
N ASP A 76 -8.49 -12.01 15.65
CA ASP A 76 -9.68 -12.86 15.50
C ASP A 76 -10.25 -12.77 14.07
N GLN A 77 -10.28 -13.89 13.34
CA GLN A 77 -10.77 -13.91 11.95
C GLN A 77 -12.20 -13.30 11.86
N PRO A 78 -12.47 -12.41 10.88
CA PRO A 78 -11.64 -12.09 9.72
C PRO A 78 -10.55 -11.04 9.95
N MET A 79 -10.46 -10.44 11.14
CA MET A 79 -9.43 -9.46 11.50
C MET A 79 -8.04 -10.09 11.39
N GLN A 80 -7.13 -9.37 10.74
CA GLN A 80 -5.73 -9.73 10.65
C GLN A 80 -4.94 -8.74 11.47
N HIS A 81 -4.07 -9.23 12.34
CA HIS A 81 -3.14 -8.42 13.11
C HIS A 81 -1.74 -8.48 12.47
N TRP A 82 -1.09 -7.32 12.38
CA TRP A 82 0.19 -7.12 11.72
C TRP A 82 1.08 -6.26 12.61
N ALA A 83 2.28 -6.75 12.92
CA ALA A 83 3.25 -6.05 13.76
C ALA A 83 4.67 -6.21 13.24
N GLY A 84 5.53 -5.24 13.53
CA GLY A 84 6.93 -5.28 13.15
C GLY A 84 7.68 -4.04 13.57
N SER A 85 8.86 -3.82 13.00
CA SER A 85 9.67 -2.64 13.30
C SER A 85 8.98 -1.33 12.90
N SER A 86 8.04 -1.38 11.96
CA SER A 86 7.24 -0.23 11.51
C SER A 86 6.02 0.05 12.38
N GLY A 87 5.71 -0.73 13.42
CA GLY A 87 4.59 -0.48 14.32
C GLY A 87 3.61 -1.65 14.39
N GLU A 88 2.34 -1.35 14.58
CA GLU A 88 1.28 -2.35 14.76
C GLU A 88 -0.05 -1.87 14.17
N PHE A 89 -0.73 -2.72 13.41
CA PHE A 89 -2.08 -2.45 12.93
C PHE A 89 -2.92 -3.72 12.78
N THR A 90 -4.23 -3.52 12.81
CA THR A 90 -5.21 -4.52 12.40
C THR A 90 -5.89 -4.09 11.10
N VAL A 91 -6.24 -5.07 10.29
CA VAL A 91 -7.10 -4.87 9.12
C VAL A 91 -8.19 -5.94 9.11
N THR A 92 -9.42 -5.50 9.09
CA THR A 92 -10.61 -6.34 8.95
C THR A 92 -11.12 -6.20 7.51
N PRO A 93 -10.78 -7.14 6.61
CA PRO A 93 -11.26 -7.10 5.23
C PRO A 93 -12.75 -7.44 5.17
N ALA A 94 -13.53 -6.62 4.45
CA ALA A 94 -14.87 -6.96 3.98
C ALA A 94 -14.95 -6.83 2.44
N ALA A 95 -16.13 -7.05 1.86
CA ALA A 95 -16.30 -7.08 0.41
C ALA A 95 -16.03 -5.72 -0.28
N ASP A 96 -16.47 -4.65 0.38
CA ASP A 96 -16.55 -3.29 -0.12
C ASP A 96 -15.76 -2.27 0.74
N VAL A 97 -15.50 -2.60 2.00
CA VAL A 97 -14.73 -1.77 2.93
C VAL A 97 -13.71 -2.63 3.67
N ALA A 98 -12.50 -2.13 3.84
CA ALA A 98 -11.54 -2.67 4.80
C ALA A 98 -11.40 -1.68 5.97
N VAL A 99 -11.68 -2.14 7.18
CA VAL A 99 -11.51 -1.32 8.39
C VAL A 99 -10.11 -1.53 8.90
N VAL A 100 -9.35 -0.44 8.99
CA VAL A 100 -7.95 -0.43 9.44
C VAL A 100 -7.87 0.32 10.76
N SER A 101 -7.09 -0.19 11.71
CA SER A 101 -6.78 0.51 12.95
C SER A 101 -5.35 0.22 13.39
N GLY A 102 -4.70 1.20 14.01
CA GLY A 102 -3.34 1.05 14.51
C GLY A 102 -2.47 2.24 14.17
N TYR A 103 -1.16 2.00 14.10
CA TYR A 103 -0.18 3.04 13.90
C TYR A 103 1.04 2.57 13.11
N TRP A 104 1.67 3.52 12.43
CA TRP A 104 2.91 3.33 11.70
C TRP A 104 3.97 4.30 12.22
N ASN A 105 5.10 3.76 12.66
CA ASN A 105 6.30 4.50 13.01
C ASN A 105 7.05 4.92 11.74
N LEU A 106 7.20 6.23 11.54
CA LEU A 106 7.94 6.80 10.41
C LEU A 106 9.43 6.92 10.73
N ASP A 107 9.77 7.26 11.96
CA ASP A 107 11.13 7.25 12.51
C ASP A 107 11.08 7.38 14.04
N THR A 108 12.24 7.65 14.66
CA THR A 108 12.37 7.88 16.09
C THR A 108 11.54 9.09 16.53
N GLY A 109 10.36 8.82 17.08
CA GLY A 109 9.47 9.83 17.67
C GLY A 109 8.37 10.34 16.76
N ARG A 110 8.28 9.89 15.50
CA ARG A 110 7.14 10.20 14.62
C ARG A 110 6.32 8.94 14.35
N THR A 111 5.07 8.99 14.77
CA THR A 111 4.09 7.93 14.57
C THR A 111 2.85 8.54 13.93
N VAL A 112 2.22 7.81 13.03
CA VAL A 112 1.00 8.22 12.35
C VAL A 112 -0.10 7.19 12.58
N SER A 113 -1.33 7.65 12.72
CA SER A 113 -2.48 6.75 12.82
C SER A 113 -2.76 6.12 11.45
N MET A 114 -3.06 4.82 11.46
CA MET A 114 -3.56 4.09 10.30
C MET A 114 -5.09 3.94 10.33
N SER A 115 -5.76 4.50 11.32
CA SER A 115 -7.19 4.27 11.57
C SER A 115 -8.07 4.91 10.49
N GLN A 116 -8.67 4.08 9.64
CA GLN A 116 -9.49 4.53 8.52
C GLN A 116 -10.35 3.39 7.94
N ASP A 117 -11.44 3.77 7.27
CA ASP A 117 -12.25 2.88 6.45
C ASP A 117 -11.83 3.00 4.99
N VAL A 118 -11.19 1.97 4.45
CA VAL A 118 -10.71 1.96 3.05
C VAL A 118 -11.78 1.35 2.15
N ARG A 119 -12.40 2.18 1.30
CA ARG A 119 -13.36 1.70 0.30
C ARG A 119 -12.64 0.95 -0.82
N LEU A 120 -13.17 -0.22 -1.16
CA LEU A 120 -12.65 -1.10 -2.20
C LEU A 120 -13.42 -0.90 -3.51
N GLY A 121 -12.69 -0.70 -4.60
CA GLY A 121 -13.25 -0.66 -5.94
C GLY A 121 -13.51 -2.05 -6.52
N GLN A 122 -13.84 -2.09 -7.82
CA GLN A 122 -14.04 -3.33 -8.58
C GLN A 122 -12.91 -3.53 -9.58
N GLY A 123 -12.59 -4.78 -9.90
CA GLY A 123 -11.56 -5.16 -10.88
C GLY A 123 -10.37 -5.90 -10.27
N SER A 124 -9.51 -6.45 -11.14
CA SER A 124 -8.44 -7.38 -10.76
C SER A 124 -7.41 -6.78 -9.80
N GLN A 125 -7.14 -5.48 -9.90
CA GLN A 125 -6.28 -4.74 -8.98
C GLN A 125 -6.87 -4.68 -7.57
N TRP A 126 -8.19 -4.52 -7.45
CA TRP A 126 -8.86 -4.51 -6.15
C TRP A 126 -9.01 -5.92 -5.59
N ASP A 127 -9.19 -6.93 -6.45
CA ASP A 127 -9.21 -8.32 -6.04
C ASP A 127 -7.86 -8.77 -5.49
N GLU A 128 -6.76 -8.28 -6.05
CA GLU A 128 -5.42 -8.53 -5.51
C GLU A 128 -5.23 -7.90 -4.12
N LEU A 129 -5.76 -6.70 -3.91
CA LEU A 129 -5.70 -6.04 -2.60
C LEU A 129 -6.65 -6.64 -1.58
N ARG A 130 -7.79 -7.19 -2.00
CA ARG A 130 -8.67 -8.01 -1.13
C ARG A 130 -7.95 -9.25 -0.61
N ARG A 131 -7.11 -9.88 -1.45
CA ARG A 131 -6.27 -11.01 -1.04
C ARG A 131 -5.11 -10.58 -0.14
N ASN A 132 -4.66 -9.33 -0.28
CA ASN A 132 -3.52 -8.77 0.45
C ASN A 132 -3.90 -7.49 1.21
N PRO A 133 -4.75 -7.59 2.24
CA PRO A 133 -5.34 -6.41 2.89
C PRO A 133 -4.30 -5.54 3.64
N ALA A 134 -3.14 -6.08 4.00
CA ALA A 134 -2.03 -5.28 4.52
C ALA A 134 -1.45 -4.30 3.49
N LEU A 135 -1.28 -4.74 2.24
CA LEU A 135 -0.81 -3.85 1.16
C LEU A 135 -1.80 -2.69 0.93
N LEU A 136 -3.10 -3.00 1.01
CA LEU A 136 -4.16 -2.00 0.92
C LEU A 136 -4.07 -0.98 2.07
N ALA A 137 -4.00 -1.46 3.32
CA ALA A 137 -3.97 -0.61 4.51
C ALA A 137 -2.80 0.38 4.48
N ILE A 138 -1.59 -0.12 4.20
CA ILE A 138 -0.38 0.70 4.16
C ILE A 138 -0.43 1.70 2.99
N ALA A 139 -0.92 1.29 1.81
CA ALA A 139 -1.03 2.19 0.66
C ALA A 139 -2.06 3.30 0.87
N ALA A 140 -3.20 3.00 1.51
CA ALA A 140 -4.19 4.01 1.88
C ALA A 140 -3.61 5.02 2.89
N THR A 141 -2.92 4.55 3.93
CA THR A 141 -2.22 5.45 4.88
C THR A 141 -1.15 6.29 4.17
N ALA A 142 -0.33 5.70 3.30
CA ALA A 142 0.68 6.44 2.55
C ALA A 142 0.06 7.52 1.66
N ALA A 143 -1.11 7.26 1.06
CA ALA A 143 -1.85 8.25 0.28
C ALA A 143 -2.30 9.45 1.14
N ASP A 144 -2.82 9.19 2.34
CA ASP A 144 -3.22 10.22 3.29
C ASP A 144 -2.02 11.07 3.73
N LEU A 145 -0.89 10.44 4.06
CA LEU A 145 0.33 11.14 4.43
C LEU A 145 0.84 12.03 3.28
N HIS A 146 0.89 11.50 2.06
CA HIS A 146 1.33 12.24 0.89
C HIS A 146 0.46 13.49 0.66
N GLN A 147 -0.86 13.36 0.82
CA GLN A 147 -1.81 14.46 0.63
C GLN A 147 -1.81 15.46 1.80
N ALA A 148 -1.51 15.02 3.02
CA ALA A 148 -1.31 15.89 4.18
C ALA A 148 -0.03 16.73 4.04
N ILE A 149 1.08 16.12 3.61
CA ILE A 149 2.34 16.82 3.36
C ILE A 149 2.17 17.86 2.24
N ALA A 150 1.50 17.49 1.15
CA ALA A 150 1.20 18.41 0.05
C ALA A 150 0.35 19.62 0.49
N ARG A 151 -0.52 19.45 1.50
CA ARG A 151 -1.29 20.56 2.08
C ARG A 151 -0.42 21.51 2.87
N ILE A 152 0.42 20.98 3.75
CA ILE A 152 1.33 21.78 4.58
C ILE A 152 2.27 22.60 3.69
N SER A 153 2.81 22.00 2.63
CA SER A 153 3.67 22.72 1.70
C SER A 153 2.92 23.82 0.94
N ALA A 154 1.68 23.58 0.51
CA ALA A 154 0.87 24.60 -0.16
C ALA A 154 0.49 25.77 0.76
N ASP A 155 0.16 25.49 2.03
CA ASP A 155 -0.18 26.54 3.01
C ASP A 155 1.05 27.35 3.43
N THR A 156 2.23 26.72 3.53
CA THR A 156 3.49 27.41 3.85
C THR A 156 3.96 28.36 2.74
N ILE A 157 3.56 28.11 1.48
CA ILE A 157 3.96 28.92 0.32
C ILE A 157 3.03 30.11 0.07
N ARG A 158 1.91 30.27 0.80
CA ARG A 158 1.11 31.50 0.70
C ARG A 158 1.87 32.65 1.38
N PRO A 159 2.40 33.65 0.64
CA PRO A 159 2.96 34.83 1.29
C PRO A 159 1.83 35.51 2.06
N PHE A 160 2.14 35.95 3.29
CA PHE A 160 1.34 36.94 4.02
C PHE A 160 1.08 38.12 3.10
N SER A 161 -0.08 38.14 2.45
CA SER A 161 -0.61 39.33 1.82
C SER A 161 -1.13 40.20 2.96
N ASN A 162 -0.26 41.07 3.47
CA ASN A 162 -0.65 42.14 4.38
C ASN A 162 -1.80 42.92 3.74
N SER A 163 -2.90 43.02 4.48
CA SER A 163 -3.94 44.04 4.27
C SER A 163 -3.46 45.38 4.80
#